data_AF-A0A0T1W2S6-F1
#
_entry.id   AF-A0A0T1W2S6-F1
#
_cell.length_a   1.000
_cell.length_b   1.000
_cell.length_c   1.000
_cell.angle_alpha   90.00
_cell.angle_beta   90.00
_cell.angle_gamma   90.00
#
_symmetry.space_group_name_H-M   'P 1'
#
loop_
_entity.id
_entity.type
_entity.pdbx_description
1 polymer ?
#
loop_
_entity_poly.entity_id
_entity_poly.type
_entity_poly.pdbx_seq_one_letter_code
_entity_poly.pdbx_strand_id
1 'polypeptide(L)'
;MLSAVLRRLHSEDRYYWITSMLAARGHQRATCRLTALNIFGCGALPLLLMLGDHGPTGARDRSIAVAVFACCVALSTIWLRSSWPTRRLSQLSTLAVSVLVGVACLIERDPAIGMMGATAFIAVSAFAAVFHAGWLLAYTWIAGVATLVVQSVRFAGVTPEVTVAVVALFALVNAFVVFCCRSVVRLVDNDVHYGELEPLTGLLTRDAFSDRIATIVARDRDDDRFLAIVVVSLDSFSLLTAMGGDAGGNQARVAIGQRLRETLRRDAILAHVGESEYLVADTFLSTDASVLTDRLQHTVRTAPYRLTASIGTVVTPLDDLVGHPPHDVVEELITIATSNVYFARRSGGQRTETTVNPELTSLRNADEWDDDDLTA
;
A
#
# COMPACT_ATOMS: atom_id res chain seq x y z
N MET A 1 22.52 -16.76 -14.87
CA MET A 1 21.41 -16.09 -15.60
C MET A 1 20.03 -16.56 -15.14
N LEU A 2 19.72 -17.86 -15.18
CA LEU A 2 18.39 -18.39 -14.80
C LEU A 2 17.96 -18.03 -13.36
N SER A 3 18.89 -18.09 -12.40
CA SER A 3 18.63 -17.73 -10.98
C SER A 3 18.39 -16.23 -10.74
N ALA A 4 18.90 -15.36 -11.62
CA ALA A 4 18.64 -13.91 -11.57
C ALA A 4 17.29 -13.57 -12.21
N VAL A 5 16.92 -14.28 -13.29
CA VAL A 5 15.59 -14.17 -13.92
C VAL A 5 14.50 -14.70 -12.97
N LEU A 6 14.73 -15.83 -12.30
CA LEU A 6 13.80 -16.40 -11.33
C LEU A 6 13.61 -15.48 -10.11
N ARG A 7 14.70 -14.85 -9.62
CA ARG A 7 14.63 -13.83 -8.56
C ARG A 7 13.87 -12.57 -9.00
N ARG A 8 14.06 -12.09 -10.23
CA ARG A 8 13.27 -10.98 -10.79
C ARG A 8 11.79 -11.33 -10.99
N LEU A 9 11.47 -12.57 -11.33
CA LEU A 9 10.08 -13.03 -11.47
C LEU A 9 9.37 -13.17 -10.12
N HIS A 10 10.14 -13.46 -9.06
CA HIS A 10 9.68 -13.51 -7.66
C HIS A 10 9.82 -12.19 -6.91
N SER A 11 10.21 -11.08 -7.57
CA SER A 11 10.28 -9.77 -6.94
C SER A 11 8.96 -9.43 -6.24
N GLU A 12 9.05 -8.71 -5.13
CA GLU A 12 7.99 -8.49 -4.14
C GLU A 12 6.60 -8.26 -4.75
N ASP A 13 5.67 -9.08 -4.28
CA ASP A 13 4.27 -9.03 -4.67
C ASP A 13 3.61 -7.82 -4.01
N ARG A 14 3.28 -6.81 -4.82
CA ARG A 14 2.73 -5.52 -4.38
C ARG A 14 1.25 -5.56 -4.03
N TYR A 15 0.65 -6.74 -3.98
CA TYR A 15 -0.78 -6.94 -3.77
C TYR A 15 -1.34 -6.13 -2.61
N TYR A 16 -0.80 -6.32 -1.40
CA TYR A 16 -1.36 -5.66 -0.20
C TYR A 16 -1.19 -4.15 -0.23
N TRP A 17 -0.05 -3.65 -0.71
CA TRP A 17 0.22 -2.21 -0.83
C TRP A 17 -0.74 -1.50 -1.80
N ILE A 18 -1.00 -2.06 -2.98
CA ILE A 18 -1.96 -1.45 -3.91
C ILE A 18 -3.37 -1.50 -3.33
N THR A 19 -3.73 -2.61 -2.69
CA THR A 19 -5.08 -2.76 -2.11
C THR A 19 -5.33 -1.83 -0.93
N SER A 20 -4.32 -1.59 -0.07
CA SER A 20 -4.43 -0.62 1.01
C SER A 20 -4.53 0.80 0.46
N MET A 21 -3.76 1.15 -0.57
CA MET A 21 -3.84 2.47 -1.21
C MET A 21 -5.21 2.72 -1.87
N LEU A 22 -5.78 1.71 -2.52
CA LEU A 22 -7.14 1.78 -3.07
C LEU A 22 -8.21 1.90 -1.98
N ALA A 23 -8.02 1.23 -0.84
CA ALA A 23 -8.90 1.33 0.32
C ALA A 23 -8.84 2.73 0.95
N ALA A 24 -7.64 3.25 1.18
CA ALA A 24 -7.41 4.58 1.75
C ALA A 24 -8.02 5.69 0.90
N ARG A 25 -8.01 5.55 -0.43
CA ARG A 25 -8.60 6.51 -1.38
C ARG A 25 -10.07 6.25 -1.71
N GLY A 26 -10.72 5.27 -1.06
CA GLY A 26 -12.14 4.94 -1.30
C GLY A 26 -12.45 4.29 -2.64
N HIS A 27 -11.43 3.93 -3.44
CA HIS A 27 -11.60 3.31 -4.76
C HIS A 27 -11.73 1.78 -4.73
N GLN A 28 -11.49 1.15 -3.58
CA GLN A 28 -11.55 -0.31 -3.41
C GLN A 28 -12.81 -0.95 -4.02
N ARG A 29 -14.01 -0.42 -3.70
CA ARG A 29 -15.28 -0.97 -4.20
C ARG A 29 -15.42 -0.83 -5.72
N ALA A 30 -14.96 0.28 -6.28
CA ALA A 30 -15.02 0.53 -7.71
C ALA A 30 -14.11 -0.45 -8.47
N THR A 31 -12.87 -0.63 -8.00
CA THR A 31 -11.92 -1.57 -8.60
C THR A 31 -12.41 -3.01 -8.50
N CYS A 32 -12.93 -3.44 -7.35
CA CYS A 32 -13.56 -4.75 -7.18
C CYS A 32 -14.69 -5.00 -8.20
N ARG A 33 -15.61 -4.04 -8.35
CA ARG A 33 -16.73 -4.15 -9.30
C ARG A 33 -16.25 -4.19 -10.75
N LEU A 34 -15.23 -3.42 -11.10
CA LEU A 34 -14.63 -3.44 -12.43
C LEU A 34 -13.98 -4.79 -12.74
N THR A 35 -13.26 -5.38 -11.78
CA THR A 35 -12.70 -6.74 -11.92
C THR A 35 -13.81 -7.78 -12.06
N ALA A 36 -14.85 -7.71 -11.22
CA ALA A 36 -16.02 -8.59 -11.28
C ALA A 36 -16.70 -8.53 -12.65
N LEU A 37 -16.89 -7.31 -13.19
CA LEU A 37 -17.49 -7.07 -14.49
C LEU A 37 -16.64 -7.65 -15.63
N ASN A 38 -15.32 -7.48 -15.58
CA ASN A 38 -14.41 -8.06 -16.57
C ASN A 38 -14.47 -9.60 -16.58
N ILE A 39 -14.42 -10.23 -15.41
CA ILE A 39 -14.52 -11.69 -15.28
C ILE A 39 -15.86 -12.19 -15.83
N PHE A 40 -16.96 -11.53 -15.46
CA PHE A 40 -18.29 -11.86 -15.97
C PHE A 40 -18.36 -11.74 -17.50
N GLY A 41 -17.88 -10.62 -18.05
CA GLY A 41 -17.88 -10.36 -19.49
C GLY A 41 -17.10 -11.40 -20.29
N CYS A 42 -15.95 -11.85 -19.78
CA CYS A 42 -15.16 -12.91 -20.41
C CYS A 42 -15.94 -14.23 -20.53
N GLY A 43 -16.75 -14.58 -19.53
CA GLY A 43 -17.57 -15.79 -19.56
C GLY A 43 -18.86 -15.66 -20.38
N ALA A 44 -19.40 -14.45 -20.50
CA ALA A 44 -20.66 -14.19 -21.20
C ALA A 44 -20.51 -14.23 -22.74
N LEU A 45 -19.30 -13.96 -23.23
CA LEU A 45 -19.00 -13.80 -24.66
C LEU A 45 -19.39 -15.03 -25.51
N PRO A 46 -19.02 -16.28 -25.14
CA PRO A 46 -19.44 -17.46 -25.89
C PRO A 46 -20.97 -17.68 -25.87
N LEU A 47 -21.65 -17.37 -24.76
CA LEU A 47 -23.11 -17.48 -24.68
C LEU A 47 -23.83 -16.46 -25.55
N LEU A 48 -23.31 -15.24 -25.64
CA LEU A 48 -23.85 -14.23 -26.56
C LEU A 48 -23.68 -14.67 -28.01
N LEU A 49 -22.55 -15.29 -28.36
CA LEU A 49 -22.29 -15.81 -29.70
C LEU A 49 -23.16 -17.03 -30.05
N MET A 50 -23.63 -17.79 -29.06
CA MET A 50 -24.61 -18.87 -29.29
C MET A 50 -25.97 -18.37 -29.79
N LEU A 51 -26.28 -17.08 -29.65
CA LEU A 51 -27.49 -16.48 -30.22
C LEU A 51 -27.40 -16.32 -31.75
N GLY A 52 -26.20 -16.37 -32.32
CA GLY A 52 -25.95 -16.30 -33.75
C GLY A 52 -25.32 -17.57 -34.32
N ASP A 53 -24.98 -17.52 -35.60
CA ASP A 53 -24.44 -18.68 -36.33
C ASP A 53 -22.94 -18.94 -36.09
N HIS A 54 -22.29 -18.02 -35.39
CA HIS A 54 -20.84 -18.01 -35.22
C HIS A 54 -20.36 -18.64 -33.91
N GLY A 55 -21.27 -18.88 -32.96
CA GLY A 55 -20.94 -19.48 -31.68
C GLY A 55 -20.73 -21.00 -31.73
N PRO A 56 -20.49 -21.62 -30.55
CA PRO A 56 -20.35 -23.06 -30.41
C PRO A 56 -21.58 -23.83 -30.94
N THR A 57 -21.39 -24.74 -31.89
CA THR A 57 -22.50 -25.46 -32.53
C THR A 57 -22.73 -26.87 -31.97
N GLY A 58 -21.66 -27.57 -31.56
CA GLY A 58 -21.74 -28.93 -31.01
C GLY A 58 -22.27 -28.96 -29.57
N ALA A 59 -23.02 -30.01 -29.21
CA ALA A 59 -23.54 -30.19 -27.85
C ALA A 59 -22.43 -30.14 -26.78
N ARG A 60 -21.24 -30.67 -27.11
CA ARG A 60 -20.04 -30.59 -26.27
C ARG A 60 -19.55 -29.15 -26.10
N ASP A 61 -19.38 -28.40 -27.18
CA ASP A 61 -18.79 -27.07 -27.10
C ASP A 61 -19.76 -26.07 -26.44
N ARG A 62 -21.07 -26.28 -26.63
CA ARG A 62 -22.14 -25.56 -25.92
C ARG A 62 -22.16 -25.87 -24.42
N SER A 63 -21.98 -27.13 -24.01
CA SER A 63 -21.91 -27.47 -22.58
C SER A 63 -20.66 -26.89 -21.92
N ILE A 64 -19.53 -26.85 -22.64
CA ILE A 64 -18.31 -26.17 -22.18
C ILE A 64 -18.55 -24.66 -22.06
N ALA A 65 -19.22 -24.00 -23.02
CA ALA A 65 -19.56 -22.58 -22.95
C ALA A 65 -20.36 -22.24 -21.69
N VAL A 66 -21.39 -23.04 -21.39
CA VAL A 66 -22.22 -22.88 -20.18
C VAL A 66 -21.39 -23.10 -18.91
N ALA A 67 -20.51 -24.11 -18.89
CA ALA A 67 -19.63 -24.37 -17.75
C ALA A 67 -18.64 -23.21 -17.51
N VAL A 68 -18.04 -22.68 -18.58
CA VAL A 68 -17.15 -21.51 -18.52
C VAL A 68 -17.89 -20.30 -17.95
N PHE A 69 -19.10 -20.03 -18.44
CA PHE A 69 -19.92 -18.93 -17.91
C PHE A 69 -20.24 -19.13 -16.43
N ALA A 70 -20.66 -20.32 -16.01
CA ALA A 70 -20.94 -20.63 -14.61
C ALA A 70 -19.71 -20.42 -13.71
N CYS A 71 -18.52 -20.85 -14.16
CA CYS A 71 -17.27 -20.61 -13.45
C CYS A 71 -16.92 -19.12 -13.36
N CYS A 72 -17.07 -18.35 -14.45
CA CYS A 72 -16.85 -16.91 -14.45
C CYS A 72 -17.83 -16.17 -13.52
N VAL A 73 -19.10 -16.57 -13.48
CA VAL A 73 -20.09 -16.03 -12.52
C VAL A 73 -19.65 -16.32 -11.09
N ALA A 74 -19.30 -17.57 -10.77
CA ALA A 74 -18.84 -17.96 -9.44
C ALA A 74 -17.60 -17.15 -9.00
N LEU A 75 -16.60 -17.02 -9.88
CA LEU A 75 -15.42 -16.20 -9.63
C LEU A 75 -15.78 -14.72 -9.46
N SER A 76 -16.68 -14.17 -10.27
CA SER A 76 -17.14 -12.77 -10.17
C SER A 76 -17.78 -12.47 -8.80
N THR A 77 -18.54 -13.41 -8.22
CA THR A 77 -19.13 -13.22 -6.88
C THR A 77 -18.10 -13.01 -5.76
N ILE A 78 -16.88 -13.54 -5.93
CA ILE A 78 -15.78 -13.32 -4.97
C ILE A 78 -15.44 -11.83 -4.88
N TRP A 79 -15.49 -11.14 -6.01
CA TRP A 79 -15.14 -9.72 -6.16
C TRP A 79 -16.32 -8.78 -5.84
N LEU A 80 -17.54 -9.30 -5.71
CA LEU A 80 -18.72 -8.53 -5.31
C LEU A 80 -18.87 -8.39 -3.78
N ARG A 81 -18.04 -9.09 -3.01
CA ARG A 81 -18.06 -9.03 -1.54
C ARG A 81 -17.63 -7.66 -1.01
N SER A 82 -18.06 -7.34 0.21
CA SER A 82 -17.72 -6.08 0.90
C SER A 82 -16.22 -5.97 1.24
N SER A 83 -15.54 -7.10 1.40
CA SER A 83 -14.11 -7.20 1.67
C SER A 83 -13.33 -7.59 0.41
N TRP A 84 -12.11 -7.07 0.29
CA TRP A 84 -11.21 -7.41 -0.81
C TRP A 84 -10.75 -8.88 -0.68
N PRO A 85 -10.63 -9.65 -1.78
CA PRO A 85 -10.16 -11.03 -1.71
C PRO A 85 -8.75 -11.14 -1.15
N THR A 86 -8.44 -12.24 -0.46
CA THR A 86 -7.07 -12.49 0.00
C THR A 86 -6.12 -12.68 -1.19
N ARG A 87 -4.81 -12.46 -0.98
CA ARG A 87 -3.78 -12.62 -2.01
C ARG A 87 -3.86 -13.96 -2.74
N ARG A 88 -3.96 -15.06 -1.99
CA ARG A 88 -4.10 -16.41 -2.54
C ARG A 88 -5.35 -16.57 -3.41
N LEU A 89 -6.47 -16.00 -2.96
CA LEU A 89 -7.73 -16.08 -3.70
C LEU A 89 -7.68 -15.27 -5.00
N SER A 90 -7.02 -14.11 -5.00
CA SER A 90 -6.80 -13.34 -6.22
C SER A 90 -5.86 -14.06 -7.19
N GLN A 91 -4.75 -14.65 -6.72
CA GLN A 91 -3.85 -15.45 -7.55
C GLN A 91 -4.58 -16.63 -8.20
N LEU A 92 -5.34 -17.41 -7.41
CA LEU A 92 -6.15 -18.53 -7.92
C LEU A 92 -7.20 -18.05 -8.93
N SER A 93 -7.83 -16.90 -8.68
CA SER A 93 -8.80 -16.32 -9.62
C SER A 93 -8.13 -15.93 -10.94
N THR A 94 -6.94 -15.32 -10.92
CA THR A 94 -6.20 -14.96 -12.14
C THR A 94 -5.76 -16.19 -12.93
N LEU A 95 -5.30 -17.25 -12.26
CA LEU A 95 -4.97 -18.52 -12.89
C LEU A 95 -6.22 -19.13 -13.55
N ALA A 96 -7.32 -19.23 -12.80
CA ALA A 96 -8.57 -19.80 -13.29
C ALA A 96 -9.13 -19.03 -14.48
N VAL A 97 -9.21 -17.69 -14.40
CA VAL A 97 -9.70 -16.84 -15.49
C VAL A 97 -8.83 -16.99 -16.75
N SER A 98 -7.51 -17.11 -16.63
CA SER A 98 -6.63 -17.32 -17.79
C SER A 98 -6.96 -18.63 -18.52
N VAL A 99 -7.21 -19.71 -17.77
CA VAL A 99 -7.63 -21.00 -18.34
C VAL A 99 -9.01 -20.89 -18.98
N LEU A 100 -9.97 -20.28 -18.29
CA LEU A 100 -11.35 -20.12 -18.76
C LEU A 100 -11.42 -19.29 -20.05
N VAL A 101 -10.66 -18.19 -20.15
CA VAL A 101 -10.54 -17.38 -21.37
C VAL A 101 -9.94 -18.21 -22.51
N GLY A 102 -8.88 -18.97 -22.25
CA GLY A 102 -8.28 -19.85 -23.25
C GLY A 102 -9.28 -20.88 -23.79
N VAL A 103 -10.02 -21.56 -22.89
CA VAL A 103 -11.06 -22.52 -23.26
C VAL A 103 -12.18 -21.83 -24.04
N ALA A 104 -12.66 -20.67 -23.59
CA ALA A 104 -13.69 -19.89 -24.27
C ALA A 104 -13.31 -19.55 -25.72
N CYS A 105 -12.04 -19.19 -25.96
CA CYS A 105 -11.57 -18.92 -27.31
C CYS A 105 -11.58 -20.20 -28.16
N LEU A 106 -11.08 -21.32 -27.61
CA LEU A 106 -10.87 -22.56 -28.36
C LEU A 106 -12.16 -23.25 -28.78
N ILE A 107 -13.24 -23.11 -28.01
CA ILE A 107 -14.56 -23.70 -28.36
C ILE A 107 -15.26 -22.97 -29.50
N GLU A 108 -14.82 -21.76 -29.87
CA GLU A 108 -15.44 -21.03 -30.97
C GLU A 108 -15.22 -21.75 -32.30
N ARG A 109 -16.28 -21.76 -33.11
CA ARG A 109 -16.29 -22.42 -34.42
C ARG A 109 -15.36 -21.70 -35.39
N ASP A 110 -15.49 -20.38 -35.43
CA ASP A 110 -14.67 -19.51 -36.26
C ASP A 110 -13.37 -19.14 -35.51
N PRO A 111 -12.18 -19.56 -36.00
CA PRO A 111 -10.92 -19.21 -35.38
C PRO A 111 -10.68 -17.70 -35.30
N ALA A 112 -11.24 -16.89 -36.22
CA ALA A 112 -11.11 -15.43 -36.18
C ALA A 112 -11.77 -14.83 -34.92
N ILE A 113 -12.93 -15.36 -34.52
CA ILE A 113 -13.62 -14.98 -33.29
C ILE A 113 -12.83 -15.43 -32.07
N GLY A 114 -12.27 -16.63 -32.12
CA GLY A 114 -11.34 -17.11 -31.10
C GLY A 114 -10.09 -16.23 -30.93
N MET A 115 -9.56 -15.68 -32.03
CA MET A 115 -8.44 -14.72 -31.99
C MET A 115 -8.87 -13.36 -31.41
N MET A 116 -10.06 -12.88 -31.74
CA MET A 116 -10.62 -11.68 -31.11
C MET A 116 -10.86 -11.89 -29.61
N GLY A 117 -11.39 -13.04 -29.20
CA GLY A 117 -11.58 -13.41 -27.80
C GLY A 117 -10.28 -13.45 -26.99
N ALA A 118 -9.15 -13.78 -27.64
CA ALA A 118 -7.85 -13.79 -26.99
C ALA A 118 -7.45 -12.40 -26.48
N THR A 119 -8.02 -11.30 -27.00
CA THR A 119 -7.79 -9.95 -26.45
C THR A 119 -8.18 -9.82 -24.97
N ALA A 120 -9.06 -10.67 -24.43
CA ALA A 120 -9.37 -10.74 -23.01
C ALA A 120 -8.13 -11.01 -22.12
N PHE A 121 -7.08 -11.67 -22.66
CA PHE A 121 -5.80 -11.84 -21.96
C PHE A 121 -5.09 -10.52 -21.68
N ILE A 122 -5.39 -9.44 -22.40
CA ILE A 122 -4.84 -8.09 -22.14
C ILE A 122 -5.35 -7.60 -20.79
N ALA A 123 -6.64 -7.74 -20.49
CA ALA A 123 -7.21 -7.34 -19.20
C ALA A 123 -6.64 -8.17 -18.05
N VAL A 124 -6.50 -9.49 -18.24
CA VAL A 124 -5.89 -10.39 -17.24
C VAL A 124 -4.41 -10.06 -17.01
N SER A 125 -3.66 -9.75 -18.08
CA SER A 125 -2.25 -9.37 -18.01
C SER A 125 -2.06 -8.00 -17.37
N ALA A 126 -2.93 -7.02 -17.66
CA ALA A 126 -2.92 -5.72 -16.99
C ALA A 126 -3.15 -5.87 -15.49
N PHE A 127 -4.14 -6.69 -15.10
CA PHE A 127 -4.42 -6.98 -13.69
C PHE A 127 -3.20 -7.64 -13.01
N ALA A 128 -2.60 -8.66 -13.62
CA ALA A 128 -1.41 -9.32 -13.09
C ALA A 128 -0.20 -8.36 -13.01
N ALA A 129 -0.03 -7.47 -13.99
CA ALA A 129 1.07 -6.50 -14.04
C ALA A 129 0.98 -5.43 -12.94
N VAL A 130 -0.24 -5.04 -12.56
CA VAL A 130 -0.49 -4.10 -11.46
C VAL A 130 -0.33 -4.81 -10.12
N PHE A 131 -1.09 -5.88 -9.88
CA PHE A 131 -1.31 -6.37 -8.53
C PHE A 131 -0.38 -7.49 -8.06
N HIS A 132 0.29 -8.21 -8.97
CA HIS A 132 0.95 -9.48 -8.65
C HIS A 132 2.43 -9.53 -9.08
N ALA A 133 3.13 -10.53 -8.54
CA ALA A 133 4.51 -10.81 -8.91
C ALA A 133 4.69 -11.22 -10.38
N GLY A 134 5.91 -11.07 -10.89
CA GLY A 134 6.24 -11.28 -12.30
C GLY A 134 5.94 -12.69 -12.83
N TRP A 135 5.97 -13.71 -11.98
CA TRP A 135 5.65 -15.08 -12.37
C TRP A 135 4.19 -15.25 -12.84
N LEU A 136 3.24 -14.54 -12.19
CA LEU A 136 1.82 -14.65 -12.56
C LEU A 136 1.56 -13.97 -13.90
N LEU A 137 2.22 -12.84 -14.16
CA LEU A 137 2.20 -12.23 -15.49
C LEU A 137 2.81 -13.15 -16.56
N ALA A 138 3.92 -13.81 -16.26
CA ALA A 138 4.52 -14.77 -17.19
C ALA A 138 3.54 -15.91 -17.52
N TYR A 139 2.80 -16.39 -16.51
CA TYR A 139 1.75 -17.38 -16.72
C TYR A 139 0.63 -16.88 -17.65
N THR A 140 0.11 -15.67 -17.44
CA THR A 140 -0.96 -15.13 -18.31
C THR A 140 -0.49 -14.95 -19.75
N TRP A 141 0.79 -14.59 -19.95
CA TRP A 141 1.40 -14.49 -21.27
C TRP A 141 1.56 -15.84 -21.94
N ILE A 142 2.04 -16.86 -21.22
CA ILE A 142 2.18 -18.23 -21.75
C ILE A 142 0.80 -18.75 -22.17
N ALA A 143 -0.23 -18.57 -21.34
CA ALA A 143 -1.59 -18.98 -21.68
C ALA A 143 -2.11 -18.24 -22.93
N GLY A 144 -1.96 -16.92 -23.00
CA GLY A 144 -2.42 -16.12 -24.14
C GLY A 144 -1.70 -16.45 -25.45
N VAL A 145 -0.37 -16.63 -25.40
CA VAL A 145 0.44 -17.05 -26.56
C VAL A 145 0.03 -18.45 -27.01
N ALA A 146 -0.14 -19.40 -26.08
CA ALA A 146 -0.58 -20.75 -26.43
C ALA A 146 -1.96 -20.74 -27.12
N THR A 147 -2.92 -19.97 -26.60
CA THR A 147 -4.24 -19.81 -27.24
C THR A 147 -4.10 -19.22 -28.64
N LEU A 148 -3.33 -18.14 -28.81
CA LEU A 148 -3.12 -17.51 -30.12
C LEU A 148 -2.42 -18.42 -31.12
N VAL A 149 -1.44 -19.22 -30.70
CA VAL A 149 -0.76 -20.19 -31.57
C VAL A 149 -1.75 -21.23 -32.07
N VAL A 150 -2.59 -21.80 -31.18
CA VAL A 150 -3.60 -22.79 -31.59
C VAL A 150 -4.60 -22.17 -32.57
N GLN A 151 -5.09 -20.96 -32.31
CA GLN A 151 -6.04 -20.30 -33.22
C GLN A 151 -5.39 -19.90 -34.55
N SER A 152 -4.15 -19.46 -34.52
CA SER A 152 -3.38 -19.13 -35.72
C SER A 152 -3.19 -20.37 -36.60
N VAL A 153 -2.87 -21.53 -36.02
CA VAL A 153 -2.78 -22.80 -36.77
C VAL A 153 -4.13 -23.19 -37.36
N ARG A 154 -5.23 -23.00 -36.61
CA ARG A 154 -6.60 -23.24 -37.12
C ARG A 154 -7.00 -22.29 -38.25
N PHE A 155 -6.48 -21.05 -38.24
CA PHE A 155 -6.81 -20.01 -39.21
C PHE A 155 -5.86 -19.95 -40.41
N ALA A 156 -4.64 -20.47 -40.27
CA ALA A 156 -3.53 -20.39 -41.23
C ALA A 156 -3.84 -21.00 -42.61
N GLY A 157 -4.89 -21.81 -42.73
CA GLY A 157 -5.38 -22.33 -44.02
C GLY A 157 -6.14 -21.32 -44.88
N VAL A 158 -6.44 -20.11 -44.37
CA VAL A 158 -7.35 -19.16 -45.04
C VAL A 158 -6.63 -17.87 -45.46
N THR A 159 -6.02 -17.12 -44.51
CA THR A 159 -5.35 -15.84 -44.80
C THR A 159 -4.13 -15.59 -43.88
N PRO A 160 -2.89 -15.79 -44.36
CA PRO A 160 -1.69 -15.62 -43.53
C PRO A 160 -1.47 -14.16 -43.12
N GLU A 161 -1.83 -13.21 -43.98
CA GLU A 161 -1.67 -11.77 -43.74
C GLU A 161 -2.49 -11.30 -42.52
N VAL A 162 -3.75 -11.72 -42.43
CA VAL A 162 -4.65 -11.39 -41.33
C VAL A 162 -4.16 -12.03 -40.02
N THR A 163 -3.68 -13.28 -40.09
CA THR A 163 -3.13 -13.98 -38.94
C THR A 163 -1.95 -13.21 -38.33
N VAL A 164 -1.00 -12.82 -39.18
CA VAL A 164 0.19 -12.06 -38.76
C VAL A 164 -0.22 -10.71 -38.19
N ALA A 165 -1.15 -10.00 -38.84
CA ALA A 165 -1.63 -8.70 -38.37
C ALA A 165 -2.27 -8.77 -36.98
N VAL A 166 -3.14 -9.76 -36.74
CA VAL A 166 -3.84 -9.92 -35.44
C VAL A 166 -2.86 -10.32 -34.33
N VAL A 167 -1.93 -11.24 -34.61
CA VAL A 167 -0.90 -11.64 -33.63
C VAL A 167 0.02 -10.46 -33.29
N ALA A 168 0.46 -9.70 -34.30
CA ALA A 168 1.29 -8.51 -34.10
C ALA A 168 0.54 -7.44 -33.29
N LEU A 169 -0.73 -7.17 -33.61
CA LEU A 169 -1.57 -6.22 -32.88
C LEU A 169 -1.76 -6.63 -31.43
N PHE A 170 -2.08 -7.90 -31.17
CA PHE A 170 -2.21 -8.42 -29.80
C PHE A 170 -0.92 -8.24 -29.01
N ALA A 171 0.22 -8.64 -29.59
CA ALA A 171 1.53 -8.52 -28.95
C ALA A 171 1.87 -7.06 -28.63
N LEU A 172 1.65 -6.16 -29.58
CA LEU A 172 1.91 -4.72 -29.44
C LEU A 172 1.03 -4.10 -28.34
N VAL A 173 -0.28 -4.34 -28.39
CA VAL A 173 -1.22 -3.77 -27.40
C VAL A 173 -0.94 -4.33 -26.01
N ASN A 174 -0.74 -5.64 -25.86
CA ASN A 174 -0.48 -6.24 -24.57
C ASN A 174 0.86 -5.75 -23.99
N ALA A 175 1.91 -5.69 -24.81
CA ALA A 175 3.21 -5.17 -24.38
C ALA A 175 3.11 -3.69 -23.95
N PHE A 176 2.38 -2.87 -24.71
CA PHE A 176 2.15 -1.46 -24.37
C PHE A 176 1.36 -1.31 -23.07
N VAL A 177 0.26 -2.05 -22.89
CA VAL A 177 -0.55 -2.01 -21.67
C VAL A 177 0.26 -2.44 -20.45
N VAL A 178 1.01 -3.55 -20.54
CA VAL A 178 1.88 -4.01 -19.45
C VAL A 178 2.99 -3.00 -19.16
N PHE A 179 3.57 -2.38 -20.19
CA PHE A 179 4.53 -1.31 -20.03
C PHE A 179 3.90 -0.12 -19.29
N CYS A 180 2.74 0.36 -19.71
CA CYS A 180 2.03 1.45 -19.05
C CYS A 180 1.70 1.12 -17.59
N CYS A 181 1.11 -0.05 -17.32
CA CYS A 181 0.81 -0.51 -15.97
C CYS A 181 2.07 -0.54 -15.09
N ARG A 182 3.16 -1.14 -15.58
CA ARG A 182 4.40 -1.22 -14.80
C ARG A 182 5.12 0.12 -14.67
N SER A 183 5.05 0.98 -15.67
CA SER A 183 5.63 2.32 -15.61
C SER A 183 4.86 3.19 -14.61
N VAL A 184 3.52 3.15 -14.62
CA VAL A 184 2.70 3.83 -13.60
C VAL A 184 3.00 3.27 -12.22
N VAL A 185 3.01 1.94 -12.05
CA VAL A 185 3.35 1.34 -10.76
C VAL A 185 4.75 1.76 -10.31
N ARG A 186 5.76 1.71 -11.18
CA ARG A 186 7.14 2.13 -10.88
C ARG A 186 7.27 3.61 -10.57
N LEU A 187 6.47 4.46 -11.22
CA LEU A 187 6.49 5.89 -10.96
C LEU A 187 5.91 6.18 -9.57
N VAL A 188 4.82 5.48 -9.21
CA VAL A 188 4.26 5.52 -7.86
C VAL A 188 5.18 4.84 -6.83
N ASP A 189 5.94 3.81 -7.23
CA ASP A 189 6.98 3.13 -6.43
C ASP A 189 8.19 4.03 -6.18
N ASN A 190 8.61 4.83 -7.17
CA ASN A 190 9.82 5.65 -7.10
C ASN A 190 9.65 6.94 -6.28
N ASP A 191 8.43 7.47 -6.17
CA ASP A 191 8.14 8.66 -5.35
C ASP A 191 7.93 8.31 -3.86
N VAL A 192 7.99 7.03 -3.49
CA VAL A 192 7.86 6.55 -2.12
C VAL A 192 9.10 5.72 -1.80
N HIS A 193 10.08 6.30 -1.09
CA HIS A 193 11.09 5.48 -0.43
C HIS A 193 10.35 4.42 0.39
N TYR A 194 10.59 3.15 0.08
CA TYR A 194 9.94 2.02 0.74
C TYR A 194 9.97 2.23 2.26
N GLY A 195 8.79 2.26 2.87
CA GLY A 195 8.67 2.42 4.31
C GLY A 195 8.61 3.86 4.79
N GLU A 196 8.54 4.90 3.95
CA GLU A 196 8.37 6.26 4.47
C GLU A 196 6.97 6.52 5.04
N LEU A 197 5.94 5.91 4.45
CA LEU A 197 4.55 6.12 4.85
C LEU A 197 3.90 4.82 5.35
N GLU A 198 3.18 4.92 6.46
CA GLU A 198 2.38 3.85 7.03
C GLU A 198 1.14 3.59 6.14
N PRO A 199 0.90 2.35 5.66
CA PRO A 199 -0.08 2.09 4.61
C PRO A 199 -1.54 2.38 4.98
N LEU A 200 -1.90 2.36 6.26
CA LEU A 200 -3.28 2.56 6.68
C LEU A 200 -3.63 4.05 6.77
N THR A 201 -2.82 4.83 7.48
CA THR A 201 -3.03 6.24 7.80
C THR A 201 -2.44 7.18 6.76
N GLY A 202 -1.50 6.68 5.96
CA GLY A 202 -0.70 7.47 5.02
C GLY A 202 0.17 8.51 5.72
N LEU A 203 0.42 8.38 7.03
CA LEU A 203 1.36 9.21 7.81
C LEU A 203 2.78 8.66 7.70
N LEU A 204 3.79 9.41 8.14
CA LEU A 204 5.15 8.90 8.15
C LEU A 204 5.29 7.68 9.06
N THR A 205 6.21 6.78 8.74
CA THR A 205 6.67 5.74 9.67
C THR A 205 7.64 6.34 10.69
N ARG A 206 8.03 5.52 11.67
CA ARG A 206 9.03 5.91 12.67
C ARG A 206 10.35 6.28 12.03
N ASP A 207 10.85 5.44 11.13
CA ASP A 207 12.16 5.64 10.50
C ASP A 207 12.17 6.94 9.67
N ALA A 208 11.11 7.18 8.90
CA ALA A 208 10.98 8.40 8.09
C ALA A 208 10.79 9.66 8.91
N PHE A 209 10.14 9.55 10.07
CA PHE A 209 10.07 10.64 11.04
C PHE A 209 11.47 10.98 11.55
N SER A 210 12.22 9.96 11.98
CA SER A 210 13.58 10.14 12.49
C SER A 210 14.52 10.71 11.43
N ASP A 211 14.48 10.22 10.19
CA ASP A 211 15.30 10.72 9.09
C ASP A 211 15.05 12.21 8.78
N ARG A 212 13.78 12.63 8.81
CA ARG A 212 13.42 14.04 8.57
C ARG A 212 13.90 14.95 9.70
N ILE A 213 13.80 14.51 10.95
CA ILE A 213 14.30 15.28 12.09
C ILE A 213 15.81 15.28 12.12
N ALA A 214 16.47 14.16 11.82
CA ALA A 214 17.92 14.07 11.72
C ALA A 214 18.47 15.10 10.71
N THR A 215 17.75 15.32 9.59
CA THR A 215 18.09 16.36 8.62
C THR A 215 17.92 17.77 9.19
N ILE A 216 16.92 18.00 10.06
CA ILE A 216 16.74 19.28 10.76
C ILE A 216 17.85 19.47 11.79
N VAL A 217 18.21 18.44 12.54
CA VAL A 217 19.25 18.50 13.59
C VAL A 217 20.64 18.71 12.97
N ALA A 218 20.97 18.01 11.89
CA ALA A 218 22.29 18.07 11.26
C ALA A 218 22.58 19.39 10.51
N ARG A 219 21.58 20.25 10.34
CA ARG A 219 21.74 21.48 9.55
C ARG A 219 22.25 22.61 10.44
N ASP A 220 23.49 22.99 10.18
CA ASP A 220 24.19 24.14 10.75
C ASP A 220 23.34 25.43 10.64
N ARG A 221 23.21 26.15 11.76
CA ARG A 221 22.31 27.30 11.93
C ARG A 221 22.72 28.15 13.12
N ASP A 222 22.60 29.47 12.97
CA ASP A 222 22.79 30.46 14.03
C ASP A 222 21.43 30.97 14.59
N ASP A 223 20.40 30.12 14.71
CA ASP A 223 19.07 30.55 15.17
C ASP A 223 18.65 29.96 16.53
N ASP A 224 18.04 30.80 17.38
CA ASP A 224 17.55 30.47 18.73
C ASP A 224 16.24 29.64 18.69
N ARG A 225 16.17 28.64 17.82
CA ARG A 225 14.98 27.77 17.71
C ARG A 225 15.08 26.57 18.63
N PHE A 226 13.92 26.13 19.08
CA PHE A 226 13.75 24.91 19.86
C PHE A 226 13.06 23.84 19.02
N LEU A 227 13.55 22.61 19.08
CA LEU A 227 12.87 21.43 18.56
C LEU A 227 11.97 20.85 19.65
N ALA A 228 10.68 20.71 19.35
CA ALA A 228 9.75 19.96 20.18
C ALA A 228 9.42 18.62 19.51
N ILE A 229 9.61 17.51 20.23
CA ILE A 229 9.11 16.19 19.85
C ILE A 229 7.98 15.81 20.82
N VAL A 230 6.83 15.47 20.26
CA VAL A 230 5.60 15.16 20.99
C VAL A 230 5.13 13.76 20.62
N VAL A 231 4.94 12.91 21.62
CA VAL A 231 4.30 11.60 21.49
C VAL A 231 2.85 11.73 21.92
N VAL A 232 1.92 11.41 21.02
CA VAL A 232 0.48 11.38 21.29
C VAL A 232 0.03 9.92 21.36
N SER A 233 -0.32 9.45 22.56
CA SER A 233 -0.78 8.08 22.77
C SER A 233 -2.26 8.06 23.13
N LEU A 234 -3.10 7.43 22.30
CA LEU A 234 -4.54 7.38 22.50
C LEU A 234 -4.89 6.54 23.73
N ASP A 235 -5.71 7.08 24.61
CA ASP A 235 -6.22 6.38 25.79
C ASP A 235 -7.39 5.47 25.37
N SER A 236 -7.50 4.32 26.03
CA SER A 236 -8.61 3.36 25.83
C SER A 236 -8.80 2.86 24.38
N PHE A 237 -7.79 2.99 23.51
CA PHE A 237 -7.85 2.51 22.12
C PHE A 237 -8.06 0.98 22.04
N SER A 238 -7.50 0.23 22.99
CA SER A 238 -7.71 -1.22 23.08
C SER A 238 -9.18 -1.59 23.32
N LEU A 239 -9.93 -0.80 24.10
CA LEU A 239 -11.37 -1.01 24.31
C LEU A 239 -12.17 -0.72 23.03
N LEU A 240 -11.79 0.33 22.28
CA LEU A 240 -12.41 0.61 20.99
C LEU A 240 -12.20 -0.55 20.01
N THR A 241 -10.98 -1.09 19.97
CA THR A 241 -10.65 -2.24 19.11
C THR A 241 -11.40 -3.49 19.56
N ALA A 242 -11.53 -3.73 20.88
CA ALA A 242 -12.31 -4.85 21.41
C ALA A 242 -13.80 -4.77 21.05
N MET A 243 -14.39 -3.58 20.97
CA MET A 243 -15.81 -3.38 20.63
C MET A 243 -16.08 -3.30 19.12
N GLY A 244 -15.20 -2.64 18.37
CA GLY A 244 -15.37 -2.36 16.94
C GLY A 244 -14.63 -3.32 16.00
N GLY A 245 -13.86 -4.26 16.56
CA GLY A 245 -12.92 -5.10 15.83
C GLY A 245 -11.82 -4.30 15.12
N ASP A 246 -10.97 -5.01 14.39
CA ASP A 246 -9.85 -4.42 13.65
C ASP A 246 -10.31 -3.32 12.68
N ALA A 247 -11.49 -3.47 12.08
CA ALA A 247 -12.06 -2.47 11.18
C ALA A 247 -12.38 -1.15 11.91
N GLY A 248 -12.95 -1.21 13.12
CA GLY A 248 -13.25 -0.04 13.94
C GLY A 248 -11.97 0.66 14.41
N GLY A 249 -10.99 -0.12 14.88
CA GLY A 249 -9.67 0.41 15.27
C GLY A 249 -8.96 1.10 14.10
N ASN A 250 -8.98 0.49 12.92
CA ASN A 250 -8.38 1.06 11.72
C ASN A 250 -9.07 2.36 11.27
N GLN A 251 -10.40 2.43 11.32
CA GLN A 251 -11.12 3.66 11.00
C GLN A 251 -10.80 4.79 11.99
N ALA A 252 -10.68 4.48 13.28
CA ALA A 252 -10.27 5.45 14.29
C ALA A 252 -8.87 5.99 14.04
N ARG A 253 -7.90 5.10 13.70
CA ARG A 253 -6.54 5.50 13.34
C ARG A 253 -6.51 6.45 12.14
N VAL A 254 -7.25 6.13 11.08
CA VAL A 254 -7.34 6.98 9.88
C VAL A 254 -7.97 8.34 10.21
N ALA A 255 -9.10 8.35 10.92
CA ALA A 255 -9.82 9.58 11.24
C ALA A 255 -9.00 10.52 12.13
N ILE A 256 -8.34 9.97 13.16
CA ILE A 256 -7.50 10.76 14.05
C ILE A 256 -6.25 11.26 13.32
N GLY A 257 -5.58 10.40 12.56
CA GLY A 257 -4.41 10.79 11.77
C GLY A 257 -4.70 11.92 10.77
N GLN A 258 -5.87 11.90 10.13
CA GLN A 258 -6.32 13.00 9.26
C GLN A 258 -6.55 14.30 10.04
N ARG A 259 -7.23 14.24 11.19
CA ARG A 259 -7.49 15.43 12.03
C ARG A 259 -6.20 16.05 12.58
N LEU A 260 -5.26 15.22 13.01
CA LEU A 260 -3.94 15.69 13.45
C LEU A 260 -3.22 16.42 12.30
N ARG A 261 -3.19 15.83 11.11
CA ARG A 261 -2.58 16.45 9.92
C ARG A 261 -3.22 17.79 9.55
N GLU A 262 -4.55 17.89 9.60
CA GLU A 262 -5.29 19.14 9.32
C GLU A 262 -5.00 20.25 10.34
N THR A 263 -4.66 19.85 11.57
CA THR A 263 -4.48 20.78 12.70
C THR A 263 -3.05 21.31 12.78
N LEU A 264 -2.08 20.51 12.35
CA LEU A 264 -0.68 20.87 12.35
C LEU A 264 -0.35 21.88 11.23
N ARG A 265 0.68 22.69 11.47
CA ARG A 265 1.20 23.60 10.44
C ARG A 265 1.98 22.81 9.38
N ARG A 266 2.16 23.43 8.21
CA ARG A 266 2.79 22.81 7.04
C ARG A 266 4.19 22.25 7.31
N ASP A 267 4.95 22.88 8.20
CA ASP A 267 6.34 22.50 8.48
C ASP A 267 6.47 21.49 9.63
N ALA A 268 5.37 21.16 10.31
CA ALA A 268 5.38 20.14 11.34
C ALA A 268 5.43 18.75 10.71
N ILE A 269 6.22 17.86 11.30
CA ILE A 269 6.38 16.47 10.86
C ILE A 269 5.42 15.61 11.68
N LEU A 270 4.66 14.73 11.02
CA LEU A 270 3.68 13.85 11.66
C LEU A 270 3.86 12.40 11.20
N ALA A 271 3.96 11.50 12.16
CA ALA A 271 4.11 10.06 11.95
C ALA A 271 3.14 9.24 12.77
N HIS A 272 2.93 7.99 12.35
CA HIS A 272 2.18 6.98 13.07
C HIS A 272 3.10 5.77 13.31
N VAL A 273 3.37 5.45 14.57
CA VAL A 273 4.46 4.53 14.97
C VAL A 273 4.02 3.30 15.74
N GLY A 274 2.79 3.28 16.25
CA GLY A 274 2.23 2.13 16.97
C GLY A 274 0.71 2.08 16.80
N GLU A 275 0.03 1.07 17.34
CA GLU A 275 -1.43 0.93 17.14
C GLU A 275 -2.25 2.15 17.58
N SER A 276 -1.77 2.85 18.60
CA SER A 276 -2.43 4.01 19.20
C SER A 276 -1.51 5.22 19.33
N GLU A 277 -0.39 5.27 18.61
CA GLU A 277 0.69 6.23 18.87
C GLU A 277 1.09 7.03 17.62
N TYR A 278 1.17 8.34 17.80
CA TYR A 278 1.58 9.31 16.80
C TYR A 278 2.77 10.11 17.32
N LEU A 279 3.70 10.43 16.42
CA LEU A 279 4.80 11.36 16.71
C LEU A 279 4.56 12.66 15.96
N VAL A 280 4.78 13.77 16.65
CA VAL A 280 4.80 15.11 16.06
C VAL A 280 6.14 15.74 16.36
N ALA A 281 6.76 16.35 15.37
CA ALA A 281 7.92 17.21 15.58
C ALA A 281 7.66 18.60 14.98
N ASP A 282 8.06 19.62 15.72
CA ASP A 282 7.83 20.99 15.32
C ASP A 282 8.86 21.96 15.94
N THR A 283 9.14 23.09 15.30
CA THR A 283 10.19 24.04 15.73
C THR A 283 9.65 25.37 16.24
N PHE A 284 9.99 25.78 17.45
CA PHE A 284 9.47 27.00 18.10
C PHE A 284 10.56 28.04 18.34
N LEU A 285 10.15 29.28 18.64
CA LEU A 285 11.03 30.35 19.11
C LEU A 285 11.13 30.41 20.64
N SER A 286 10.44 29.49 21.33
CA SER A 286 10.36 29.41 22.78
C SER A 286 10.32 27.96 23.23
N THR A 287 10.66 27.73 24.50
CA THR A 287 10.52 26.42 25.15
C THR A 287 9.08 26.00 25.41
N ASP A 288 8.12 26.93 25.31
CA ASP A 288 6.71 26.65 25.54
C ASP A 288 6.03 25.97 24.34
N ALA A 289 5.79 24.66 24.48
CA ALA A 289 5.03 23.84 23.53
C ALA A 289 3.55 23.63 23.94
N SER A 290 3.07 24.30 25.01
CA SER A 290 1.73 24.08 25.56
C SER A 290 0.62 24.25 24.53
N VAL A 291 0.70 25.31 23.71
CA VAL A 291 -0.27 25.60 22.63
C VAL A 291 -0.38 24.45 21.63
N LEU A 292 0.74 23.82 21.27
CA LEU A 292 0.73 22.65 20.39
C LEU A 292 0.05 21.48 21.09
N THR A 293 0.44 21.18 22.33
CA THR A 293 -0.09 20.03 23.07
C THR A 293 -1.59 20.15 23.41
N ASP A 294 -2.07 21.35 23.75
CA ASP A 294 -3.48 21.63 24.01
C ASP A 294 -4.31 21.46 22.74
N ARG A 295 -3.77 21.94 21.61
CA ARG A 295 -4.39 21.78 20.30
C ARG A 295 -4.44 20.30 19.91
N LEU A 296 -3.39 19.53 20.15
CA LEU A 296 -3.37 18.08 19.89
C LEU A 296 -4.40 17.34 20.77
N GLN A 297 -4.46 17.63 22.08
CA GLN A 297 -5.48 17.08 22.98
C GLN A 297 -6.89 17.39 22.48
N HIS A 298 -7.15 18.66 22.13
CA HIS A 298 -8.45 19.09 21.64
C HIS A 298 -8.84 18.36 20.34
N THR A 299 -7.87 18.16 19.46
CA THR A 299 -8.07 17.48 18.17
C THR A 299 -8.47 16.03 18.37
N VAL A 300 -7.77 15.29 19.25
CA VAL A 300 -8.12 13.90 19.55
C VAL A 300 -9.50 13.81 20.19
N ARG A 301 -9.81 14.70 21.14
CA ARG A 301 -11.10 14.73 21.84
C ARG A 301 -12.29 15.02 20.94
N THR A 302 -12.09 15.84 19.90
CA THR A 302 -13.14 16.25 18.96
C THR A 302 -13.20 15.40 17.69
N ALA A 303 -12.20 14.55 17.46
CA ALA A 303 -12.21 13.59 16.37
C ALA A 303 -13.38 12.59 16.51
N PRO A 304 -13.78 11.94 15.40
CA PRO A 304 -14.66 10.77 15.47
C PRO A 304 -14.15 9.77 16.52
N TYR A 305 -15.04 9.03 17.17
CA TYR A 305 -14.75 8.09 18.27
C TYR A 305 -14.46 8.70 19.65
N ARG A 306 -14.31 10.03 19.78
CA ARG A 306 -14.23 10.76 21.07
C ARG A 306 -13.23 10.17 22.06
N LEU A 307 -12.09 9.72 21.56
CA LEU A 307 -11.00 9.22 22.39
C LEU A 307 -10.33 10.39 23.13
N THR A 308 -9.55 10.06 24.15
CA THR A 308 -8.61 11.00 24.78
C THR A 308 -7.18 10.58 24.50
N ALA A 309 -6.21 11.45 24.80
CA ALA A 309 -4.80 11.15 24.62
C ALA A 309 -4.00 11.57 25.84
N SER A 310 -3.00 10.75 26.15
CA SER A 310 -1.89 11.10 27.03
C SER A 310 -0.72 11.54 26.15
N ILE A 311 -0.18 12.72 26.43
CA ILE A 311 0.84 13.37 25.61
C ILE A 311 2.14 13.50 26.40
N GLY A 312 3.25 13.10 25.79
CA GLY A 312 4.59 13.32 26.32
C GLY A 312 5.38 14.20 25.37
N THR A 313 6.01 15.24 25.89
CA THR A 313 6.73 16.24 25.09
C THR A 313 8.14 16.41 25.59
N VAL A 314 9.09 16.56 24.68
CA VAL A 314 10.44 17.03 24.96
C VAL A 314 10.70 18.26 24.11
N VAL A 315 11.31 19.29 24.70
CA VAL A 315 11.69 20.53 24.01
C VAL A 315 13.15 20.80 24.28
N THR A 316 13.96 20.96 23.22
CA THR A 316 15.41 21.18 23.33
C THR A 316 15.86 22.29 22.39
N PRO A 317 16.86 23.10 22.74
CA PRO A 317 17.49 24.02 21.78
C PRO A 317 18.01 23.23 20.58
N LEU A 318 17.88 23.76 19.37
CA LEU A 318 18.40 23.10 18.16
C LEU A 318 19.92 23.22 18.06
N ASP A 319 20.48 24.32 18.55
CA ASP A 319 21.92 24.62 18.51
C ASP A 319 22.73 23.57 19.28
N ASP A 320 22.25 23.18 20.47
CA ASP A 320 22.86 22.15 21.32
C ASP A 320 22.95 20.77 20.65
N LEU A 321 22.16 20.52 19.60
CA LEU A 321 22.13 19.23 18.90
C LEU A 321 23.10 19.16 17.71
N VAL A 322 23.63 20.30 17.26
CA VAL A 322 24.53 20.36 16.09
C VAL A 322 25.86 19.67 16.43
N GLY A 323 26.46 18.98 15.46
CA GLY A 323 27.75 18.31 15.63
C GLY A 323 27.68 16.90 16.26
N HIS A 324 26.50 16.47 16.72
CA HIS A 324 26.28 15.13 17.27
C HIS A 324 25.66 14.17 16.26
N PRO A 325 25.77 12.83 16.44
CA PRO A 325 25.11 11.85 15.59
C PRO A 325 23.59 12.07 15.59
N PRO A 326 23.00 12.55 14.48
CA PRO A 326 21.65 13.12 14.50
C PRO A 326 20.58 12.06 14.77
N HIS A 327 20.77 10.82 14.31
CA HIS A 327 19.84 9.72 14.55
C HIS A 327 19.81 9.28 16.03
N ASP A 328 20.97 9.24 16.70
CA ASP A 328 21.06 8.82 18.11
C ASP A 328 20.38 9.84 19.02
N VAL A 329 20.63 11.13 18.77
CA VAL A 329 19.97 12.25 19.47
C VAL A 329 18.45 12.19 19.30
N VAL A 330 17.97 11.96 18.07
CA VAL A 330 16.53 11.89 17.79
C VAL A 330 15.87 10.71 18.50
N GLU A 331 16.51 9.54 18.51
CA GLU A 331 15.99 8.36 19.21
C GLU A 331 15.96 8.56 20.73
N GLU A 332 16.96 9.24 21.31
CA GLU A 332 16.96 9.59 22.72
C GLU A 332 15.83 10.58 23.08
N LEU A 333 15.62 11.62 22.26
CA LEU A 333 14.51 12.56 22.43
C LEU A 333 13.14 11.87 22.34
N ILE A 334 12.96 10.95 21.38
CA ILE A 334 11.73 10.14 21.27
C ILE A 334 11.55 9.28 22.53
N THR A 335 12.63 8.70 23.06
CA THR A 335 12.60 7.89 24.28
C THR A 335 12.17 8.72 25.49
N ILE A 336 12.70 9.93 25.66
CA ILE A 336 12.30 10.85 26.74
C ILE A 336 10.82 11.23 26.60
N ALA A 337 10.38 11.61 25.41
CA ALA A 337 8.98 11.96 25.17
C ALA A 337 8.03 10.76 25.41
N THR A 338 8.47 9.53 25.10
CA THR A 338 7.72 8.31 25.39
C THR A 338 7.63 8.04 26.89
N SER A 339 8.71 8.29 27.64
CA SER A 339 8.71 8.23 29.10
C SER A 339 7.70 9.23 29.70
N ASN A 340 7.61 10.43 29.13
CA ASN A 340 6.63 11.44 29.54
C ASN A 340 5.18 10.98 29.33
N VAL A 341 4.89 10.21 28.27
CA VAL A 341 3.56 9.57 28.11
C VAL A 341 3.27 8.58 29.24
N TYR A 342 4.28 7.79 29.65
CA TYR A 342 4.12 6.87 30.78
C TYR A 342 3.77 7.61 32.07
N PHE A 343 4.46 8.72 32.37
CA PHE A 343 4.12 9.58 33.52
C PHE A 343 2.72 10.19 33.40
N ALA A 344 2.33 10.68 32.23
CA ALA A 344 1.00 11.22 31.97
C ALA A 344 -0.09 10.17 32.27
N ARG A 345 0.11 8.92 31.83
CA ARG A 345 -0.81 7.80 32.09
C ARG A 345 -0.87 7.43 33.57
N ARG A 346 0.27 7.35 34.24
CA ARG A 346 0.34 7.01 35.67
C ARG A 346 -0.34 8.04 36.55
N SER A 347 -0.35 9.30 36.13
CA SER A 347 -1.00 10.40 36.83
C SER A 347 -2.52 10.51 36.55
N GLY A 348 -3.10 9.58 35.80
CA GLY A 348 -4.55 9.51 35.52
C GLY A 348 -4.93 9.71 34.05
N GLY A 349 -3.95 9.82 33.14
CA GLY A 349 -4.17 9.99 31.70
C GLY A 349 -4.70 11.37 31.33
N GLN A 350 -5.08 11.53 30.06
CA GLN A 350 -5.72 12.73 29.49
C GLN A 350 -4.98 14.04 29.79
N ARG A 351 -3.65 13.99 29.78
CA ARG A 351 -2.80 15.12 30.16
C ARG A 351 -1.50 15.13 29.38
N THR A 352 -0.77 16.22 29.55
CA THR A 352 0.53 16.44 28.94
C THR A 352 1.59 16.46 30.03
N GLU A 353 2.70 15.76 29.79
CA GLU A 353 3.94 15.89 30.56
C GLU A 353 5.04 16.40 29.63
N THR A 354 5.82 17.39 30.09
CA THR A 354 6.83 18.07 29.25
C THR A 354 8.17 18.12 29.98
N THR A 355 9.23 17.74 29.27
CA THR A 355 10.62 17.95 29.69
C THR A 355 11.25 19.03 28.81
N VAL A 356 11.89 20.02 29.42
CA VAL A 356 12.59 21.10 28.72
C VAL A 356 14.07 20.95 28.96
N ASN A 357 14.85 21.00 27.88
CA ASN A 357 16.30 20.89 27.83
C ASN A 357 16.85 19.74 28.70
N PRO A 358 16.50 18.47 28.39
CA PRO A 358 17.04 17.33 29.14
C PRO A 358 18.54 17.19 28.88
N GLU A 359 19.26 16.69 29.89
CA GLU A 359 20.61 16.18 29.66
C GLU A 359 20.54 14.91 28.80
N LEU A 360 21.15 14.96 27.63
CA LEU A 360 21.18 13.87 26.67
C LEU A 360 22.50 13.09 26.81
N THR A 361 22.39 11.78 26.95
CA THR A 361 23.53 10.86 27.02
C THR A 361 24.30 10.85 25.71
N SER A 362 23.61 11.01 24.58
CA SER A 362 24.22 11.13 23.24
C SER A 362 25.08 12.39 23.07
N LEU A 363 24.95 13.38 23.96
CA LEU A 363 25.81 14.58 23.99
C LEU A 363 27.02 14.42 24.93
N ARG A 364 27.11 13.34 25.72
CA ARG A 364 28.34 13.05 26.49
C ARG A 364 29.42 12.56 25.53
N ASN A 365 30.48 13.36 25.39
CA ASN A 365 31.69 12.96 24.68
C ASN A 365 32.17 11.58 25.17
N ALA A 366 32.57 10.72 24.22
CA ALA A 366 33.27 9.47 24.50
C ALA A 366 34.63 9.66 25.21
N ASP A 367 35.03 10.91 25.49
CA ASP A 367 36.28 11.31 26.14
C ASP A 367 36.17 11.44 27.67
N GLU A 368 34.98 11.26 28.27
CA GLU A 368 34.81 11.11 29.74
C GLU A 368 34.73 9.63 30.14
N TRP A 369 35.76 8.86 29.82
CA TRP A 369 36.16 7.77 30.69
C TRP A 369 37.26 8.32 31.59
N ASP A 370 36.89 8.59 32.85
CA ASP A 370 37.81 8.96 33.93
C ASP A 370 39.04 8.04 33.92
N ASP A 371 40.18 8.60 33.53
CA ASP A 371 41.52 8.03 33.78
C ASP A 371 41.90 8.12 35.28
N ASP A 372 41.03 8.67 36.13
CA ASP A 372 41.27 8.89 37.56
C ASP A 372 41.12 7.63 38.43
N ASP A 373 40.66 6.49 37.88
CA ASP A 373 40.50 5.24 38.63
C ASP A 373 41.65 4.21 38.41
N LEU A 374 42.74 4.59 37.73
CA LEU A 374 43.90 3.71 37.50
C LEU A 374 45.23 4.18 38.12
N THR A 375 45.26 5.31 38.84
CA THR A 375 46.43 5.67 39.66
C THR A 375 46.05 6.35 40.98
N ALA A 376 45.66 5.57 42.00
CA ALA A 376 45.90 5.88 43.41
C ALA A 376 45.80 4.63 44.30
#